data_AF-A0A066UPJ1-F1
#
_entry.id   AF-A0A066UPJ1-F1
#
_cell.length_a   1.000
_cell.length_b   1.000
_cell.length_c   1.000
_cell.angle_alpha   90.00
_cell.angle_beta   90.00
_cell.angle_gamma   90.00
#
_symmetry.space_group_name_H-M   'P 1'
#
loop_
_entity.id
_entity.type
_entity.pdbx_description
1 polymer ?
#
loop_
_entity_poly.entity_id
_entity_poly.type
_entity_poly.pdbx_seq_one_letter_code
_entity_poly.pdbx_strand_id
1 'polypeptide(L)'
;MLSIFDIYKIGVGPSSSHTNGPMIAGFQFTQKIASKLEEVARVQIDLYGSLSLTGKGHHTDRATILGLLGNKPDTIKISSANQAMQKAIEDKSLAVSGHHNVHFNVETDMLFHTTNLPLHENGMTISAFNADGTLLDMETYYSIGGGFIATEDELQNGKQEQETQVEFPFSSADELLALADQNGLSLGGLVLRNETSFQDMEAINQRTEQIWKVMSLCMERGFETEGILDGGLEVTRRAPALLKKLEANAAIENDPMEIMDWINLFAFAVSEENAAGGQVVTSPTNGAAGVIPAVLMYYHRFIKELDTKQLKDFLAVSGAIGILYKTNASISGAEVGCQGEVGVSSSMAAAGLTALRGGSNEQICIAAEIAMEHSLGMTCDPIGGLVQVPCIERNAMGAMKAINASRMALKRTSKCLISLDKVIETMYQTGKDMNKKYRETSLGGLAVIHMAPPCE
;
A
#
# COMPACT_ATOMS: atom_id res chain seq x y z
N MET A 1 14.88 13.78 -0.69
CA MET A 1 14.20 13.01 0.39
C MET A 1 12.73 12.81 -0.01
N LEU A 2 12.09 11.71 0.40
CA LEU A 2 10.63 11.49 0.20
C LEU A 2 9.81 12.23 1.26
N SER A 3 8.58 12.62 0.94
CA SER A 3 7.60 13.09 1.93
C SER A 3 6.95 11.90 2.63
N ILE A 4 6.54 12.06 3.89
CA ILE A 4 5.71 11.06 4.61
C ILE A 4 4.40 10.80 3.86
N PHE A 5 3.90 11.76 3.09
CA PHE A 5 2.68 11.60 2.31
C PHE A 5 2.89 10.85 0.99
N ASP A 6 4.14 10.54 0.64
CA ASP A 6 4.45 9.56 -0.40
C ASP A 6 4.30 8.12 0.12
N ILE A 7 4.33 7.93 1.44
CA ILE A 7 4.01 6.67 2.11
C ILE A 7 2.49 6.53 2.34
N TYR A 8 1.83 7.62 2.72
CA TYR A 8 0.38 7.68 2.97
C TYR A 8 -0.39 8.31 1.80
N LYS A 9 -0.71 7.48 0.79
CA LYS A 9 -1.47 7.88 -0.38
C LYS A 9 -2.91 7.39 -0.28
N ILE A 10 -3.87 8.27 -0.56
CA ILE A 10 -5.26 7.88 -0.75
C ILE A 10 -5.38 7.23 -2.13
N GLY A 11 -5.96 6.04 -2.20
CA GLY A 11 -6.16 5.31 -3.43
C GLY A 11 -7.33 4.34 -3.34
N VAL A 12 -7.35 3.36 -4.22
CA VAL A 12 -8.37 2.30 -4.25
C VAL A 12 -7.72 0.94 -4.12
N GLY A 13 -8.42 0.00 -3.48
CA GLY A 13 -8.01 -1.39 -3.40
C GLY A 13 -8.11 -2.12 -4.75
N PRO A 14 -7.62 -3.36 -4.85
CA PRO A 14 -7.00 -4.14 -3.77
C PRO A 14 -5.48 -3.98 -3.65
N SER A 15 -4.78 -3.47 -4.66
CA SER A 15 -3.30 -3.50 -4.69
C SER A 15 -2.68 -2.16 -5.11
N SER A 16 -1.63 -1.72 -4.39
CA SER A 16 -0.91 -0.52 -4.82
C SER A 16 -0.05 -0.78 -6.05
N SER A 17 0.58 -1.96 -6.12
CA SER A 17 1.45 -2.36 -7.22
C SER A 17 0.66 -2.75 -8.48
N HIS A 18 -0.50 -3.39 -8.31
CA HIS A 18 -1.27 -3.96 -9.42
C HIS A 18 -2.55 -3.19 -9.75
N THR A 19 -3.05 -2.33 -8.85
CA THR A 19 -4.23 -1.49 -9.13
C THR A 19 -3.84 -0.03 -9.29
N ASN A 20 -3.27 0.58 -8.24
CA ASN A 20 -2.97 2.02 -8.28
C ASN A 20 -1.87 2.36 -9.31
N GLY A 21 -0.76 1.62 -9.32
CA GLY A 21 0.34 1.83 -10.27
C GLY A 21 -0.12 1.78 -11.74
N PRO A 22 -0.77 0.71 -12.19
CA PRO A 22 -1.27 0.59 -13.56
C PRO A 22 -2.32 1.62 -13.94
N MET A 23 -3.18 2.04 -12.99
CA MET A 23 -4.10 3.16 -13.22
C MET A 23 -3.35 4.49 -13.45
N ILE A 24 -2.30 4.75 -12.66
CA ILE A 24 -1.46 5.94 -12.83
C ILE A 24 -0.69 5.85 -14.16
N ALA A 25 -0.20 4.68 -14.56
CA ALA A 25 0.49 4.47 -15.84
C ALA A 25 -0.45 4.74 -17.03
N GLY A 26 -1.68 4.23 -16.97
CA GLY A 26 -2.73 4.53 -17.95
C GLY A 26 -3.00 6.04 -18.03
N PHE A 27 -3.18 6.71 -16.89
CA PHE A 27 -3.37 8.16 -16.84
C PHE A 27 -2.18 8.93 -17.42
N GLN A 28 -0.95 8.62 -17.02
CA GLN A 28 0.26 9.28 -17.52
C GLN A 28 0.43 9.09 -19.03
N PHE A 29 0.10 7.90 -19.55
CA PHE A 29 0.14 7.66 -20.99
C PHE A 29 -0.84 8.55 -21.76
N THR A 30 -2.04 8.82 -21.21
CA THR A 30 -2.96 9.81 -21.83
C THR A 30 -2.35 11.20 -21.94
N GLN A 31 -1.57 11.61 -20.93
CA GLN A 31 -0.88 12.90 -20.94
C GLN A 31 0.27 12.92 -21.94
N LYS A 32 1.02 11.82 -22.05
CA LYS A 32 2.13 11.65 -23.00
C LYS A 32 1.65 11.79 -24.46
N ILE A 33 0.52 11.17 -24.80
CA ILE A 33 0.00 11.19 -26.18
C ILE A 33 -0.93 12.37 -26.48
N ALA A 34 -1.13 13.29 -25.53
CA ALA A 34 -2.14 14.37 -25.64
C ALA A 34 -1.99 15.20 -26.93
N SER A 35 -0.75 15.48 -27.38
CA SER A 35 -0.49 16.25 -28.60
C SER A 35 -0.78 15.50 -29.89
N LYS A 36 -0.87 14.17 -29.85
CA LYS A 36 -1.14 13.29 -31.00
C LYS A 36 -2.50 12.59 -30.90
N LEU A 37 -3.30 12.95 -29.88
CA LEU A 37 -4.47 12.17 -29.49
C LEU A 37 -5.49 12.04 -30.63
N GLU A 38 -5.67 13.07 -31.44
CA GLU A 38 -6.57 13.06 -32.61
C GLU A 38 -6.18 12.04 -33.68
N GLU A 39 -4.90 11.65 -33.76
CA GLU A 39 -4.39 10.66 -34.72
C GLU A 39 -4.52 9.22 -34.20
N VAL A 40 -4.76 9.05 -32.89
CA VAL A 40 -4.86 7.74 -32.25
C VAL A 40 -6.19 7.09 -32.61
N ALA A 41 -6.12 5.87 -33.15
CA ALA A 41 -7.28 5.05 -33.51
C ALA A 41 -7.39 3.76 -32.68
N ARG A 42 -6.30 3.28 -32.08
CA ARG A 42 -6.27 2.07 -31.23
C ARG A 42 -5.21 2.22 -30.14
N VAL A 43 -5.48 1.68 -28.95
CA VAL A 43 -4.51 1.54 -27.85
C VAL A 43 -4.36 0.06 -27.51
N GLN A 44 -3.14 -0.38 -27.21
CA GLN A 44 -2.83 -1.74 -26.73
C GLN A 44 -2.08 -1.66 -25.41
N ILE A 45 -2.37 -2.61 -24.53
CA ILE A 45 -1.77 -2.78 -23.20
C ILE A 45 -1.15 -4.17 -23.15
N ASP A 46 0.13 -4.22 -22.83
CA ASP A 46 0.90 -5.44 -22.65
C ASP A 46 1.36 -5.53 -21.19
N LEU A 47 0.89 -6.53 -20.46
CA LEU A 47 1.23 -6.79 -19.06
C LEU A 47 2.26 -7.92 -18.97
N TYR A 48 3.30 -7.74 -18.15
CA TYR A 48 4.41 -8.68 -18.03
C TYR A 48 4.62 -9.15 -16.58
N GLY A 49 5.26 -10.31 -16.44
CA GLY A 49 5.69 -10.87 -15.16
C GLY A 49 4.61 -11.00 -14.10
N SER A 50 4.91 -10.57 -12.88
CA SER A 50 3.98 -10.66 -11.73
C SER A 50 2.68 -9.89 -12.00
N LEU A 51 2.78 -8.75 -12.70
CA LEU A 51 1.65 -7.91 -13.09
C LEU A 51 0.66 -8.61 -14.00
N SER A 52 1.15 -9.52 -14.84
CA SER A 52 0.36 -10.39 -15.71
C SER A 52 -0.20 -11.60 -14.96
N LEU A 53 0.66 -12.29 -14.19
CA LEU A 53 0.33 -13.54 -13.49
C LEU A 53 -0.80 -13.36 -12.46
N THR A 54 -0.76 -12.28 -11.69
CA THR A 54 -1.76 -12.00 -10.64
C THR A 54 -2.75 -10.90 -11.06
N GLY A 55 -2.58 -10.31 -12.25
CA GLY A 55 -3.26 -9.09 -12.64
C GLY A 55 -4.79 -9.17 -12.63
N LYS A 56 -5.37 -10.32 -12.98
CA LYS A 56 -6.83 -10.49 -12.91
C LYS A 56 -7.36 -10.49 -11.47
N GLY A 57 -6.65 -11.14 -10.55
CA GLY A 57 -6.99 -11.15 -9.12
C GLY A 57 -6.82 -9.76 -8.48
N HIS A 58 -5.86 -8.98 -8.97
CA HIS A 58 -5.61 -7.61 -8.52
C HIS A 58 -6.35 -6.52 -9.32
N HIS A 59 -7.17 -6.90 -10.30
CA HIS A 59 -7.90 -5.98 -11.17
C HIS A 59 -7.01 -5.02 -11.98
N THR A 60 -5.80 -5.44 -12.36
CA THR A 60 -4.84 -4.66 -13.17
C THR A 60 -5.41 -4.22 -14.51
N ASP A 61 -6.14 -5.13 -15.16
CA ASP A 61 -6.84 -4.87 -16.42
C ASP A 61 -7.81 -3.70 -16.28
N ARG A 62 -8.73 -3.80 -15.31
CA ARG A 62 -9.72 -2.77 -14.99
C ARG A 62 -9.03 -1.46 -14.63
N ALA A 63 -8.01 -1.52 -13.78
CA ALA A 63 -7.29 -0.34 -13.31
C ALA A 63 -6.60 0.41 -14.45
N THR A 64 -5.96 -0.30 -15.38
CA THR A 64 -5.30 0.31 -16.54
C THR A 64 -6.31 0.99 -17.47
N ILE A 65 -7.45 0.32 -17.74
CA ILE A 65 -8.54 0.90 -18.54
C ILE A 65 -9.10 2.16 -17.88
N LEU A 66 -9.33 2.12 -16.56
CA LEU A 66 -9.78 3.28 -15.79
C LEU A 66 -8.79 4.45 -15.86
N GLY A 67 -7.49 4.16 -15.83
CA GLY A 67 -6.43 5.14 -16.04
C GLY A 67 -6.50 5.80 -17.43
N LEU A 68 -6.66 4.99 -18.49
CA LEU A 68 -6.80 5.48 -19.86
C LEU A 68 -8.08 6.30 -20.08
N LEU A 69 -9.14 6.05 -19.30
CA LEU A 69 -10.34 6.90 -19.25
C LEU A 69 -10.10 8.26 -18.55
N GLY A 70 -8.88 8.54 -18.09
CA GLY A 70 -8.49 9.80 -17.44
C GLY A 70 -8.67 9.81 -15.92
N ASN A 71 -8.87 8.66 -15.27
CA ASN A 71 -9.02 8.60 -13.82
C ASN A 71 -7.68 8.41 -13.11
N LYS A 72 -7.58 8.93 -11.88
CA LYS A 72 -6.47 8.64 -10.96
C LYS A 72 -7.00 8.00 -9.67
N PRO A 73 -6.21 7.15 -8.97
CA PRO A 73 -6.68 6.46 -7.76
C PRO A 73 -7.17 7.37 -6.63
N ASP A 74 -6.56 8.56 -6.50
CA ASP A 74 -6.83 9.54 -5.44
C ASP A 74 -8.16 10.30 -5.62
N THR A 75 -8.65 10.39 -6.85
CA THR A 75 -9.75 11.26 -7.28
C THR A 75 -10.88 10.52 -7.99
N ILE A 76 -10.72 9.21 -8.21
CA ILE A 76 -11.67 8.38 -8.93
C ILE A 76 -13.03 8.32 -8.22
N LYS A 77 -14.09 8.56 -9.01
CA LYS A 77 -15.47 8.31 -8.59
C LYS A 77 -15.87 6.90 -9.03
N ILE A 78 -15.70 5.93 -8.12
CA ILE A 78 -15.80 4.49 -8.38
C ILE A 78 -17.06 4.12 -9.19
N SER A 79 -18.24 4.61 -8.80
CA SER A 79 -19.50 4.26 -9.46
C SER A 79 -19.55 4.69 -10.93
N SER A 80 -19.26 5.96 -11.24
CA SER A 80 -19.26 6.46 -12.62
C SER A 80 -18.11 5.88 -13.45
N ALA A 81 -16.96 5.66 -12.82
CA ALA A 81 -15.78 5.12 -13.49
C ALA A 81 -16.02 3.67 -13.93
N ASN A 82 -16.64 2.85 -13.07
CA ASN A 82 -17.04 1.48 -13.41
C ASN A 82 -18.07 1.44 -14.54
N GLN A 83 -19.04 2.36 -14.56
CA GLN A 83 -20.02 2.45 -15.66
C GLN A 83 -19.35 2.80 -16.99
N ALA A 84 -18.43 3.78 -16.99
CA ALA A 84 -17.69 4.18 -18.18
C ALA A 84 -16.81 3.04 -18.71
N MET A 85 -16.14 2.30 -17.83
CA MET A 85 -15.35 1.13 -18.18
C MET A 85 -16.22 0.02 -18.78
N GLN A 86 -17.36 -0.30 -18.13
CA GLN A 86 -18.28 -1.33 -18.63
C GLN A 86 -18.76 -1.00 -20.05
N LYS A 87 -19.15 0.25 -20.27
CA LYS A 87 -19.53 0.74 -21.60
C LYS A 87 -18.39 0.62 -22.60
N ALA A 88 -17.17 0.96 -22.21
CA ALA A 88 -16.01 0.86 -23.10
C ALA A 88 -15.73 -0.59 -23.55
N ILE A 89 -15.93 -1.55 -22.65
CA ILE A 89 -15.78 -2.98 -22.92
C ILE A 89 -16.90 -3.47 -23.86
N GLU A 90 -18.16 -3.11 -23.58
CA GLU A 90 -19.32 -3.52 -24.37
C GLU A 90 -19.30 -2.94 -25.79
N ASP A 91 -18.99 -1.65 -25.93
CA ASP A 91 -18.97 -0.93 -27.21
C ASP A 91 -17.68 -1.20 -28.02
N LYS A 92 -16.71 -1.91 -27.44
CA LYS A 92 -15.34 -2.08 -27.98
C LYS A 92 -14.71 -0.74 -28.40
N SER A 93 -14.94 0.28 -27.57
CA SER A 93 -14.59 1.67 -27.83
C SER A 93 -14.20 2.38 -26.53
N LEU A 94 -12.99 2.89 -26.45
CA LEU A 94 -12.44 3.52 -25.25
C LEU A 94 -12.36 5.04 -25.43
N ALA A 95 -12.98 5.80 -24.54
CA ALA A 95 -12.86 7.26 -24.50
C ALA A 95 -11.55 7.67 -23.81
N VAL A 96 -10.44 7.65 -24.53
CA VAL A 96 -9.12 8.03 -24.01
C VAL A 96 -9.15 9.47 -23.50
N SER A 97 -8.59 9.68 -22.31
CA SER A 97 -8.67 10.94 -21.55
C SER A 97 -10.12 11.43 -21.28
N GLY A 98 -11.10 10.54 -21.42
CA GLY A 98 -12.52 10.81 -21.23
C GLY A 98 -13.23 11.47 -22.40
N HIS A 99 -12.55 11.75 -23.52
CA HIS A 99 -13.15 12.53 -24.62
C HIS A 99 -12.81 12.07 -26.05
N HIS A 100 -11.75 11.29 -26.27
CA HIS A 100 -11.38 10.81 -27.61
C HIS A 100 -11.66 9.31 -27.75
N ASN A 101 -12.63 8.93 -28.59
CA ASN A 101 -13.01 7.53 -28.76
C ASN A 101 -12.06 6.81 -29.71
N VAL A 102 -11.44 5.73 -29.23
CA VAL A 102 -10.57 4.85 -30.01
C VAL A 102 -11.13 3.43 -30.01
N HIS A 103 -10.81 2.64 -31.03
CA HIS A 103 -11.11 1.22 -31.01
C HIS A 103 -10.33 0.55 -29.87
N PHE A 104 -11.04 -0.24 -29.06
CA PHE A 104 -10.42 -1.00 -27.97
C PHE A 104 -11.20 -2.28 -27.73
N ASN A 105 -10.60 -3.42 -28.03
CA ASN A 105 -11.14 -4.73 -27.74
C ASN A 105 -10.28 -5.42 -26.69
N VAL A 106 -10.82 -5.61 -25.49
CA VAL A 106 -10.11 -6.23 -24.35
C VAL A 106 -9.46 -7.57 -24.73
N GLU A 107 -10.11 -8.39 -25.57
CA GLU A 107 -9.58 -9.71 -25.93
C GLU A 107 -8.30 -9.64 -26.79
N THR A 108 -8.12 -8.57 -27.56
CA THR A 108 -6.98 -8.42 -28.49
C THR A 108 -6.01 -7.33 -28.09
N ASP A 109 -6.46 -6.40 -27.24
CA ASP A 109 -5.73 -5.18 -26.89
C ASP A 109 -5.27 -5.16 -25.42
N MET A 110 -5.67 -6.16 -24.61
CA MET A 110 -5.14 -6.40 -23.26
C MET A 110 -4.40 -7.75 -23.25
N LEU A 111 -3.09 -7.70 -23.46
CA LEU A 111 -2.25 -8.88 -23.60
C LEU A 111 -1.54 -9.22 -22.28
N PHE A 112 -1.66 -10.47 -21.86
CA PHE A 112 -1.04 -11.01 -20.65
C PHE A 112 0.13 -11.91 -21.04
N HIS A 113 1.35 -11.45 -20.78
CA HIS A 113 2.59 -12.18 -21.08
C HIS A 113 3.09 -12.96 -19.87
N THR A 114 3.68 -14.13 -20.10
CA THR A 114 4.29 -14.94 -19.04
C THR A 114 5.77 -14.59 -18.79
N THR A 115 6.34 -13.73 -19.63
CA THR A 115 7.73 -13.27 -19.53
C THR A 115 7.83 -12.01 -18.68
N ASN A 116 9.00 -11.80 -18.09
CA ASN A 116 9.31 -10.58 -17.34
C ASN A 116 10.07 -9.60 -18.22
N LEU A 117 9.84 -8.31 -17.99
CA LEU A 117 10.72 -7.25 -18.46
C LEU A 117 12.01 -7.21 -17.61
N PRO A 118 13.12 -6.66 -18.13
CA PRO A 118 14.44 -6.84 -17.53
C PRO A 118 14.65 -6.08 -16.21
N LEU A 119 13.98 -4.96 -15.99
CA LEU A 119 14.29 -4.06 -14.87
C LEU A 119 13.51 -4.36 -13.59
N HIS A 120 12.29 -4.88 -13.69
CA HIS A 120 11.45 -5.19 -12.54
C HIS A 120 10.34 -6.21 -12.90
N GLU A 121 9.87 -7.00 -11.93
CA GLU A 121 8.89 -8.09 -12.17
C GLU A 121 7.48 -7.57 -12.50
N ASN A 122 7.14 -6.36 -12.08
CA ASN A 122 5.89 -5.67 -12.40
C ASN A 122 6.11 -4.68 -13.53
N GLY A 123 5.99 -5.15 -14.78
CA GLY A 123 6.19 -4.32 -15.97
C GLY A 123 4.97 -4.30 -16.87
N MET A 124 4.74 -3.16 -17.53
CA MET A 124 3.70 -3.01 -18.55
C MET A 124 4.16 -2.07 -19.66
N THR A 125 3.65 -2.28 -20.87
CA THR A 125 3.85 -1.39 -22.01
C THR A 125 2.49 -0.94 -22.53
N ILE A 126 2.35 0.35 -22.80
CA ILE A 126 1.15 0.91 -23.44
C ILE A 126 1.57 1.50 -24.80
N SER A 127 0.86 1.10 -25.85
CA SER A 127 1.13 1.49 -27.24
C SER A 127 -0.09 2.16 -27.87
N ALA A 128 0.13 3.24 -28.62
CA ALA A 128 -0.90 3.96 -29.38
C ALA A 128 -0.65 3.82 -30.88
N PHE A 129 -1.69 3.52 -31.65
CA PHE A 129 -1.63 3.29 -33.09
C PHE A 129 -2.59 4.21 -33.84
N ASN A 130 -2.22 4.59 -35.07
CA ASN A 130 -3.11 5.31 -35.98
C ASN A 130 -4.08 4.36 -36.72
N ALA A 131 -4.94 4.92 -37.57
CA ALA A 131 -5.95 4.16 -38.33
C ALA A 131 -5.33 3.12 -39.30
N ASP A 132 -4.10 3.34 -39.76
CA ASP A 132 -3.38 2.40 -40.64
C ASP A 132 -2.64 1.30 -39.85
N GLY A 133 -2.70 1.33 -38.52
CA GLY A 133 -1.99 0.39 -37.64
C GLY A 133 -0.52 0.75 -37.40
N THR A 134 -0.09 1.95 -37.76
CA THR A 134 1.27 2.45 -37.48
C THR A 134 1.39 2.90 -36.03
N LEU A 135 2.48 2.51 -35.36
CA LEU A 135 2.78 2.92 -33.99
C LEU A 135 3.09 4.43 -33.93
N LEU A 136 2.30 5.18 -33.15
CA LEU A 136 2.46 6.61 -32.93
C LEU A 136 3.33 6.94 -31.71
N ASP A 137 3.15 6.14 -30.65
CA ASP A 137 3.87 6.29 -29.40
C ASP A 137 3.79 5.00 -28.58
N MET A 138 4.77 4.80 -27.70
CA MET A 138 4.89 3.65 -26.82
C MET A 138 5.66 4.05 -25.57
N GLU A 139 5.23 3.57 -24.41
CA GLU A 139 5.95 3.77 -23.16
C GLU A 139 5.90 2.51 -22.30
N THR A 140 7.02 2.19 -21.67
CA THR A 140 7.14 1.06 -20.74
C THR A 140 7.21 1.60 -19.31
N TYR A 141 6.30 1.12 -18.47
CA TYR A 141 6.19 1.48 -17.06
C TYR A 141 6.45 0.28 -16.17
N TYR A 142 7.09 0.55 -15.03
CA TYR A 142 7.32 -0.42 -13.97
C TYR A 142 6.66 0.03 -12.68
N SER A 143 5.91 -0.88 -12.04
CA SER A 143 5.25 -0.61 -10.76
C SER A 143 6.11 -1.10 -9.59
N ILE A 144 6.85 -0.18 -8.98
CA ILE A 144 7.95 -0.45 -8.03
C ILE A 144 7.52 -0.47 -6.55
N GLY A 145 6.26 -0.84 -6.29
CA GLY A 145 5.67 -0.94 -4.94
C GLY A 145 5.16 0.39 -4.38
N GLY A 146 4.20 0.34 -3.45
CA GLY A 146 3.61 1.53 -2.80
C GLY A 146 2.84 2.48 -3.73
N GLY A 147 2.46 2.02 -4.93
CA GLY A 147 1.78 2.83 -5.95
C GLY A 147 2.71 3.83 -6.65
N PHE A 148 4.03 3.65 -6.53
CA PHE A 148 5.00 4.38 -7.34
C PHE A 148 5.20 3.65 -8.67
N ILE A 149 5.30 4.43 -9.74
CA ILE A 149 5.70 3.94 -11.05
C ILE A 149 6.93 4.69 -11.53
N ALA A 150 7.71 4.03 -12.38
CA ALA A 150 8.83 4.60 -13.09
C ALA A 150 8.81 4.14 -14.55
N THR A 151 9.24 4.99 -15.48
CA THR A 151 9.47 4.56 -16.86
C THR A 151 10.74 3.73 -16.97
N GLU A 152 10.92 3.03 -18.09
CA GLU A 152 12.17 2.33 -18.39
C GLU A 152 13.38 3.28 -18.38
N ASP A 153 13.23 4.48 -18.95
CA ASP A 153 14.27 5.50 -18.98
C ASP A 153 14.62 5.99 -17.56
N GLU A 154 13.61 6.24 -16.72
CA GLU A 154 13.81 6.69 -15.33
C GLU A 154 14.54 5.66 -14.47
N LEU A 155 14.31 4.35 -14.70
CA LEU A 155 15.02 3.30 -13.98
C LEU A 155 16.46 3.10 -14.46
N GLN A 156 16.75 3.33 -15.74
CA GLN A 156 18.09 3.15 -16.31
C GLN A 156 18.98 4.38 -16.10
N ASN A 157 18.43 5.57 -16.33
CA ASN A 157 19.17 6.82 -16.38
C ASN A 157 18.94 7.70 -15.13
N GLY A 158 18.07 7.25 -14.22
CA GLY A 158 17.64 8.02 -13.06
C GLY A 158 16.56 9.02 -13.42
N LYS A 159 15.71 9.34 -12.44
CA LYS A 159 14.65 10.32 -12.62
C LYS A 159 15.23 11.73 -12.62
N GLN A 160 14.90 12.56 -13.63
CA GLN A 160 15.31 13.98 -13.69
C GLN A 160 14.48 14.89 -12.76
N GLU A 161 14.03 14.39 -11.61
CA GLU A 161 13.32 15.22 -10.63
C GLU A 161 14.33 15.96 -9.74
N GLN A 162 14.07 17.24 -9.49
CA GLN A 162 14.80 17.99 -8.47
C GLN A 162 14.44 17.41 -7.10
N GLU A 163 15.39 16.74 -6.45
CA GLU A 163 15.21 16.35 -5.06
C GLU A 163 14.94 17.59 -4.21
N THR A 164 13.79 17.62 -3.52
CA THR A 164 13.49 18.66 -2.55
C THR A 164 14.56 18.65 -1.46
N GLN A 165 15.30 19.76 -1.34
CA GLN A 165 16.24 19.96 -0.26
C GLN A 165 15.47 20.23 1.03
N VAL A 166 15.77 19.45 2.07
CA VAL A 166 15.13 19.54 3.39
C VAL A 166 16.16 19.98 4.44
N GLU A 167 15.68 20.48 5.58
CA GLU A 167 16.54 20.99 6.66
C GLU A 167 17.39 19.89 7.33
N PHE A 168 16.83 18.71 7.55
CA PHE A 168 17.46 17.58 8.25
C PHE A 168 17.42 16.30 7.40
N PRO A 169 18.15 16.21 6.28
CA PRO A 169 18.14 15.01 5.44
C PRO A 169 18.71 13.81 6.21
N PHE A 170 18.04 12.66 6.13
CA PHE A 170 18.49 11.41 6.72
C PHE A 170 18.34 10.25 5.74
N SER A 171 19.27 9.29 5.84
CA SER A 171 19.27 8.04 5.07
C SER A 171 19.25 6.79 5.95
N SER A 172 19.59 6.91 7.24
CA SER A 172 19.57 5.79 8.20
C SER A 172 18.87 6.16 9.50
N ALA A 173 18.47 5.15 10.28
CA ALA A 173 17.92 5.34 11.62
C ALA A 173 18.96 5.94 12.57
N ASP A 174 20.23 5.52 12.46
CA ASP A 174 21.32 6.08 13.26
C ASP A 174 21.55 7.57 12.94
N GLU A 175 21.48 7.98 11.67
CA GLU A 175 21.53 9.41 11.28
C GLU A 175 20.33 10.18 11.82
N LEU A 176 19.12 9.63 11.69
CA LEU A 176 17.90 10.24 12.20
C LEU A 176 17.97 10.48 13.72
N LEU A 177 18.46 9.51 14.48
CA LEU A 177 18.69 9.63 15.93
C LEU A 177 19.75 10.69 16.25
N ALA A 178 20.89 10.68 15.54
CA ALA A 178 21.97 11.64 15.75
C ALA A 178 21.52 13.08 15.47
N LEU A 179 20.78 13.31 14.38
CA LEU A 179 20.23 14.63 14.04
C LEU A 179 19.23 15.10 15.09
N ALA A 180 18.37 14.22 15.59
CA ALA A 180 17.39 14.56 16.62
C ALA A 180 18.06 14.93 17.95
N ASP A 181 19.10 14.19 18.37
CA ASP A 181 19.88 14.48 19.57
C ASP A 181 20.65 15.80 19.45
N GLN A 182 21.37 16.01 18.34
CA GLN A 182 22.13 17.24 18.08
C GLN A 182 21.28 18.51 18.08
N ASN A 183 20.02 18.41 17.65
CA ASN A 183 19.10 19.54 17.54
C ASN A 183 18.09 19.63 18.71
N GLY A 184 18.12 18.69 19.66
CA GLY A 184 17.17 18.65 20.78
C GLY A 184 15.71 18.48 20.35
N LEU A 185 15.46 17.68 19.31
CA LEU A 185 14.12 17.45 18.74
C LEU A 185 13.63 16.02 19.01
N SER A 186 12.31 15.85 19.11
CA SER A 186 11.71 14.53 18.93
C SER A 186 11.80 14.12 17.45
N LEU A 187 11.77 12.82 17.16
CA LEU A 187 11.74 12.35 15.77
C LEU A 187 10.57 12.95 14.98
N GLY A 188 9.36 12.99 15.56
CA GLY A 188 8.21 13.60 14.90
C GLY A 188 8.39 15.09 14.65
N GLY A 189 8.99 15.82 15.59
CA GLY A 189 9.31 17.25 15.41
C GLY A 189 10.33 17.51 14.30
N LEU A 190 11.38 16.70 14.21
CA LEU A 190 12.39 16.77 13.16
C LEU A 190 11.78 16.49 11.78
N VAL A 191 11.01 15.41 11.67
CA VAL A 191 10.37 15.01 10.41
C VAL A 191 9.33 16.04 9.95
N LEU A 192 8.54 16.59 10.87
CA LEU A 192 7.58 17.66 10.52
C LEU A 192 8.28 18.92 10.00
N ARG A 193 9.49 19.25 10.48
CA ARG A 193 10.28 20.35 9.91
C ARG A 193 10.73 20.05 8.47
N ASN A 194 11.18 18.83 8.20
CA ASN A 194 11.46 18.41 6.82
C ASN A 194 10.22 18.50 5.93
N GLU A 195 9.05 18.08 6.43
CA GLU A 195 7.79 18.18 5.68
C GLU A 195 7.42 19.61 5.29
N THR A 196 7.83 20.62 6.08
CA THR A 196 7.61 22.03 5.73
C THR A 196 8.35 22.49 4.48
N SER A 197 9.32 21.71 3.99
CA SER A 197 10.02 21.97 2.72
C SER A 197 9.19 21.54 1.50
N PHE A 198 8.18 20.69 1.68
CA PHE A 198 7.29 20.22 0.60
C PHE A 198 5.99 21.02 0.53
N GLN A 199 5.44 21.40 1.68
CA GLN A 199 4.17 22.10 1.80
C GLN A 199 4.09 22.82 3.15
N ASP A 200 3.23 23.82 3.28
CA ASP A 200 3.11 24.56 4.54
C ASP A 200 2.46 23.73 5.67
N MET A 201 2.62 24.19 6.91
CA MET A 201 2.10 23.49 8.10
C MET A 201 0.57 23.33 8.09
N GLU A 202 -0.16 24.23 7.43
CA GLU A 202 -1.61 24.15 7.35
C GLU A 202 -2.06 23.06 6.37
N ALA A 203 -1.39 22.95 5.22
CA ALA A 203 -1.55 21.84 4.29
C ALA A 203 -1.21 20.49 4.94
N ILE A 204 -0.16 20.44 5.77
CA ILE A 204 0.17 19.23 6.57
C ILE A 204 -0.99 18.88 7.50
N ASN A 205 -1.55 19.84 8.24
CA ASN A 205 -2.70 19.62 9.13
C ASN A 205 -3.89 19.02 8.37
N GLN A 206 -4.28 19.69 7.27
CA GLN A 206 -5.43 19.30 6.46
C GLN A 206 -5.25 17.90 5.87
N ARG A 207 -4.04 17.58 5.39
CA ARG A 207 -3.74 16.27 4.81
C ARG A 207 -3.71 15.17 5.87
N THR A 208 -3.20 15.45 7.07
CA THR A 208 -3.28 14.53 8.20
C THR A 208 -4.72 14.23 8.59
N GLU A 209 -5.56 15.27 8.72
CA GLU A 209 -6.98 15.11 9.03
C GLU A 209 -7.72 14.34 7.92
N GLN A 210 -7.39 14.61 6.67
CA GLN A 210 -7.94 13.89 5.53
C GLN A 210 -7.57 12.40 5.55
N ILE A 211 -6.30 12.05 5.83
CA ILE A 211 -5.85 10.66 5.95
C ILE A 211 -6.61 9.95 7.06
N TRP A 212 -6.70 10.56 8.24
CA TRP A 212 -7.44 9.98 9.35
C TRP A 212 -8.92 9.78 8.99
N LYS A 213 -9.54 10.80 8.40
CA LYS A 213 -10.93 10.72 7.94
C LYS A 213 -11.16 9.58 6.95
N VAL A 214 -10.28 9.40 5.96
CA VAL A 214 -10.39 8.30 4.99
C VAL A 214 -10.20 6.95 5.66
N MET A 215 -9.24 6.83 6.58
CA MET A 215 -9.04 5.61 7.38
C MET A 215 -10.26 5.26 8.22
N SER A 216 -10.85 6.23 8.93
CA SER A 216 -12.06 6.03 9.75
C SER A 216 -13.26 5.64 8.89
N LEU A 217 -13.52 6.37 7.80
CA LEU A 217 -14.63 6.06 6.88
C LEU A 217 -14.45 4.70 6.19
N CYS A 218 -13.21 4.28 5.91
CA CYS A 218 -12.93 2.94 5.42
C CYS A 218 -13.33 1.89 6.46
N MET A 219 -12.94 2.11 7.72
CA MET A 219 -13.31 1.20 8.80
C MET A 219 -14.83 1.13 9.02
N GLU A 220 -15.52 2.27 9.00
CA GLU A 220 -16.99 2.36 9.09
C GLU A 220 -17.68 1.54 7.99
N ARG A 221 -17.28 1.70 6.73
CA ARG A 221 -17.82 0.88 5.63
C ARG A 221 -17.55 -0.61 5.85
N GLY A 222 -16.37 -0.97 6.34
CA GLY A 222 -16.02 -2.36 6.65
C GLY A 222 -16.85 -2.96 7.78
N PHE A 223 -17.34 -2.15 8.72
CA PHE A 223 -18.26 -2.61 9.77
C PHE A 223 -19.68 -2.85 9.25
N GLU A 224 -20.12 -2.09 8.26
CA GLU A 224 -21.50 -2.13 7.75
C GLU A 224 -21.67 -3.11 6.58
N THR A 225 -20.64 -3.29 5.76
CA THR A 225 -20.75 -4.03 4.50
C THR A 225 -20.65 -5.53 4.73
N GLU A 226 -21.79 -6.22 4.68
CA GLU A 226 -21.86 -7.68 4.66
C GLU A 226 -21.67 -8.24 3.25
N GLY A 227 -21.31 -9.53 3.15
CA GLY A 227 -21.24 -10.25 1.88
C GLY A 227 -20.00 -11.11 1.72
N ILE A 228 -19.80 -11.60 0.51
CA ILE A 228 -18.67 -12.41 0.09
C ILE A 228 -17.72 -11.54 -0.74
N LEU A 229 -16.42 -11.68 -0.52
CA LEU A 229 -15.40 -10.97 -1.28
C LEU A 229 -15.29 -11.51 -2.71
N ASP A 230 -15.14 -10.60 -3.67
CA ASP A 230 -14.95 -10.92 -5.08
C ASP A 230 -13.62 -11.67 -5.32
N GLY A 231 -13.51 -12.46 -6.38
CA GLY A 231 -12.27 -13.19 -6.72
C GLY A 231 -12.37 -14.72 -6.62
N GLY A 232 -13.52 -15.25 -6.19
CA GLY A 232 -13.85 -16.67 -6.33
C GLY A 232 -13.35 -17.58 -5.20
N LEU A 233 -12.77 -17.03 -4.13
CA LEU A 233 -12.42 -17.78 -2.92
C LEU A 233 -13.60 -17.97 -1.95
N GLU A 234 -14.75 -17.36 -2.23
CA GLU A 234 -15.95 -17.38 -1.39
C GLU A 234 -15.68 -16.94 0.07
N VAL A 235 -14.73 -16.02 0.28
CA VAL A 235 -14.37 -15.50 1.61
C VAL A 235 -15.47 -14.55 2.10
N THR A 236 -16.20 -14.97 3.13
CA THR A 236 -17.19 -14.12 3.82
C THR A 236 -16.51 -13.02 4.61
N ARG A 237 -17.02 -11.79 4.51
CA ARG A 237 -16.61 -10.67 5.35
C ARG A 237 -16.91 -10.95 6.83
N ARG A 238 -15.91 -10.78 7.68
CA ARG A 238 -15.94 -11.12 9.12
C ARG A 238 -16.20 -9.91 10.00
N ALA A 239 -15.81 -8.72 9.56
CA ALA A 239 -15.90 -7.51 10.39
C ALA A 239 -17.33 -7.21 10.89
N PRO A 240 -18.40 -7.25 10.06
CA PRO A 240 -19.75 -6.92 10.53
C PRO A 240 -20.27 -7.88 11.62
N ALA A 241 -20.06 -9.19 11.42
CA ALA A 241 -20.49 -10.21 12.36
C ALA A 241 -19.70 -10.13 13.69
N LEU A 242 -18.40 -9.86 13.61
CA LEU A 242 -17.55 -9.70 14.78
C LEU A 242 -17.95 -8.46 15.60
N LEU A 243 -18.24 -7.33 14.95
CA LEU A 243 -18.73 -6.13 15.64
C LEU A 243 -20.02 -6.41 16.42
N LYS A 244 -21.02 -7.01 15.77
CA LYS A 244 -22.29 -7.39 16.41
C LYS A 244 -22.06 -8.28 17.64
N LYS A 245 -21.11 -9.22 17.55
CA LYS A 245 -20.76 -10.11 18.66
C LYS A 245 -20.13 -9.34 19.83
N LEU A 246 -19.15 -8.48 19.56
CA LEU A 246 -18.46 -7.68 20.59
C LEU A 246 -19.43 -6.73 21.29
N GLU A 247 -20.32 -6.06 20.54
CA GLU A 247 -21.31 -5.15 21.11
C GLU A 247 -22.37 -5.88 21.94
N ALA A 248 -22.84 -7.04 21.48
CA ALA A 248 -23.82 -7.85 22.22
C ALA A 248 -23.25 -8.42 23.52
N ASN A 249 -21.97 -8.76 23.53
CA ASN A 249 -21.30 -9.39 24.68
C ASN A 249 -20.72 -8.40 25.68
N ALA A 250 -20.61 -7.11 25.34
CA ALA A 250 -19.96 -6.08 26.18
C ALA A 250 -20.49 -5.98 27.62
N ALA A 251 -21.75 -6.36 27.87
CA ALA A 251 -22.36 -6.33 29.20
C ALA A 251 -22.26 -7.66 29.98
N ILE A 252 -21.84 -8.75 29.32
CA ILE A 252 -21.93 -10.13 29.82
C ILE A 252 -20.53 -10.74 29.95
N GLU A 253 -19.65 -10.46 29.00
CA GLU A 253 -18.31 -11.03 28.89
C GLU A 253 -17.30 -10.09 29.57
N ASN A 254 -16.41 -10.64 30.37
CA ASN A 254 -15.34 -9.90 31.06
C ASN A 254 -13.99 -10.55 30.75
N ASP A 255 -13.77 -10.90 29.48
CA ASP A 255 -12.50 -11.42 29.01
C ASP A 255 -11.49 -10.26 28.87
N PRO A 256 -10.39 -10.23 29.64
CA PRO A 256 -9.36 -9.21 29.49
C PRO A 256 -8.71 -9.18 28.10
N MET A 257 -8.85 -10.26 27.33
CA MET A 257 -8.30 -10.43 25.99
C MET A 257 -9.21 -9.89 24.87
N GLU A 258 -10.43 -9.44 25.19
CA GLU A 258 -11.40 -8.87 24.23
C GLU A 258 -10.82 -7.68 23.44
N ILE A 259 -9.89 -6.92 24.03
CA ILE A 259 -9.22 -5.81 23.35
C ILE A 259 -8.50 -6.25 22.07
N MET A 260 -8.06 -7.51 22.00
CA MET A 260 -7.40 -8.07 20.83
C MET A 260 -8.42 -8.37 19.72
N ASP A 261 -9.63 -8.77 20.08
CA ASP A 261 -10.72 -8.97 19.12
C ASP A 261 -11.18 -7.65 18.51
N TRP A 262 -11.17 -6.56 19.27
CA TRP A 262 -11.37 -5.21 18.73
C TRP A 262 -10.27 -4.81 17.74
N ILE A 263 -9.00 -5.10 18.04
CA ILE A 263 -7.88 -4.83 17.12
C ILE A 263 -8.03 -5.66 15.83
N ASN A 264 -8.42 -6.94 15.96
CA ASN A 264 -8.71 -7.81 14.82
C ASN A 264 -9.84 -7.23 13.97
N LEU A 265 -10.94 -6.82 14.60
CA LEU A 265 -12.08 -6.19 13.93
C LEU A 265 -11.65 -4.96 13.11
N PHE A 266 -10.86 -4.06 13.70
CA PHE A 266 -10.40 -2.85 13.01
C PHE A 266 -9.55 -3.18 11.78
N ALA A 267 -8.63 -4.14 11.90
CA ALA A 267 -7.79 -4.56 10.79
C ALA A 267 -8.60 -5.30 9.70
N PHE A 268 -9.56 -6.14 10.10
CA PHE A 268 -10.45 -6.84 9.16
C PHE A 268 -11.31 -5.87 8.38
N ALA A 269 -11.94 -4.90 9.03
CA ALA A 269 -12.81 -3.92 8.37
C ALA A 269 -12.08 -3.21 7.21
N VAL A 270 -10.86 -2.73 7.45
CA VAL A 270 -10.07 -2.05 6.42
C VAL A 270 -9.55 -3.01 5.36
N SER A 271 -9.11 -4.21 5.74
CA SER A 271 -8.55 -5.18 4.79
C SER A 271 -9.63 -5.80 3.88
N GLU A 272 -10.84 -5.99 4.40
CA GLU A 272 -12.00 -6.47 3.64
C GLU A 272 -12.50 -5.40 2.66
N GLU A 273 -12.53 -4.13 3.07
CA GLU A 273 -12.79 -3.00 2.16
C GLU A 273 -11.73 -2.89 1.06
N ASN A 274 -10.44 -3.07 1.41
CA ASN A 274 -9.37 -3.11 0.42
C ASN A 274 -9.61 -4.24 -0.60
N ALA A 275 -9.85 -5.46 -0.12
CA ALA A 275 -10.06 -6.62 -0.98
C ALA A 275 -11.24 -6.46 -1.95
N ALA A 276 -12.26 -5.69 -1.57
CA ALA A 276 -13.42 -5.37 -2.40
C ALA A 276 -13.24 -4.16 -3.33
N GLY A 277 -12.03 -3.58 -3.42
CA GLY A 277 -11.76 -2.42 -4.27
C GLY A 277 -12.24 -1.08 -3.71
N GLY A 278 -12.50 -1.01 -2.40
CA GLY A 278 -12.91 0.22 -1.71
C GLY A 278 -11.79 1.26 -1.64
N GLN A 279 -12.14 2.47 -1.22
CA GLN A 279 -11.15 3.54 -0.99
C GLN A 279 -10.35 3.24 0.28
N VAL A 280 -9.02 3.27 0.16
CA VAL A 280 -8.07 2.97 1.24
C VAL A 280 -6.91 3.98 1.26
N VAL A 281 -6.17 4.01 2.37
CA VAL A 281 -4.89 4.74 2.45
C VAL A 281 -3.75 3.74 2.50
N THR A 282 -2.72 3.93 1.68
CA THR A 282 -1.54 3.09 1.71
C THR A 282 -0.79 3.24 3.03
N SER A 283 -0.29 2.13 3.57
CA SER A 283 0.61 2.18 4.73
C SER A 283 1.52 0.95 4.82
N PRO A 284 2.65 0.87 4.09
CA PRO A 284 3.02 1.69 2.93
C PRO A 284 2.37 1.17 1.62
N THR A 285 1.65 0.04 1.67
CA THR A 285 0.90 -0.53 0.52
C THR A 285 -0.55 -0.80 0.92
N ASN A 286 -1.41 -1.05 -0.08
CA ASN A 286 -2.81 -1.41 0.09
C ASN A 286 -2.97 -2.74 0.85
N GLY A 287 -2.12 -3.73 0.53
CA GLY A 287 -2.13 -5.03 1.18
C GLY A 287 -1.79 -4.98 2.68
N ALA A 288 -1.20 -3.87 3.14
CA ALA A 288 -0.87 -3.61 4.54
C ALA A 288 -1.70 -2.46 5.16
N ALA A 289 -2.76 -2.00 4.46
CA ALA A 289 -3.52 -0.81 4.84
C ALA A 289 -4.27 -0.95 6.17
N GLY A 290 -4.48 -2.16 6.69
CA GLY A 290 -5.24 -2.40 7.91
C GLY A 290 -4.45 -2.19 9.20
N VAL A 291 -3.12 -2.28 9.17
CA VAL A 291 -2.30 -2.25 10.40
C VAL A 291 -2.31 -0.88 11.09
N ILE A 292 -1.93 0.19 10.36
CA ILE A 292 -1.87 1.55 10.92
C ILE A 292 -3.23 2.03 11.46
N PRO A 293 -4.35 1.96 10.70
CA PRO A 293 -5.63 2.44 11.20
C PRO A 293 -6.13 1.60 12.39
N ALA A 294 -5.87 0.29 12.43
CA ALA A 294 -6.21 -0.52 13.60
C ALA A 294 -5.47 -0.09 14.86
N VAL A 295 -4.17 0.23 14.74
CA VAL A 295 -3.35 0.71 15.86
C VAL A 295 -3.78 2.12 16.32
N LEU A 296 -4.08 3.02 15.38
CA LEU A 296 -4.62 4.34 15.70
C LEU A 296 -5.99 4.24 16.37
N MET A 297 -6.90 3.41 15.85
CA MET A 297 -8.23 3.21 16.43
C MET A 297 -8.16 2.57 17.82
N TYR A 298 -7.22 1.63 18.04
CA TYR A 298 -6.94 1.09 19.36
C TYR A 298 -6.56 2.21 20.36
N TYR A 299 -5.62 3.10 19.97
CA TYR A 299 -5.24 4.21 20.82
C TYR A 299 -6.42 5.16 21.06
N HIS A 300 -7.12 5.55 19.99
CA HIS A 300 -8.27 6.46 20.00
C HIS A 300 -9.38 5.98 20.94
N ARG A 301 -9.75 4.70 20.85
CA ARG A 301 -10.90 4.13 21.59
C ARG A 301 -10.55 3.72 23.01
N PHE A 302 -9.37 3.14 23.24
CA PHE A 302 -9.06 2.47 24.52
C PHE A 302 -8.03 3.20 25.39
N ILE A 303 -7.29 4.16 24.83
CA ILE A 303 -6.28 4.91 25.58
C ILE A 303 -6.71 6.37 25.74
N LYS A 304 -6.85 7.07 24.61
CA LYS A 304 -7.23 8.48 24.56
C LYS A 304 -7.66 8.85 23.15
N GLU A 305 -8.74 9.61 23.05
CA GLU A 305 -9.18 10.23 21.80
C GLU A 305 -8.03 11.02 21.14
N LEU A 306 -7.83 10.77 19.84
CA LEU A 306 -6.76 11.37 19.05
C LEU A 306 -7.09 12.80 18.64
N ASP A 307 -6.19 13.74 18.92
CA ASP A 307 -6.21 15.07 18.34
C ASP A 307 -5.30 15.18 17.09
N THR A 308 -5.45 16.27 16.31
CA THR A 308 -4.64 16.51 15.10
C THR A 308 -3.14 16.55 15.40
N LYS A 309 -2.72 17.00 16.59
CA LYS A 309 -1.30 17.05 16.96
C LYS A 309 -0.74 15.63 17.14
N GLN A 310 -1.46 14.77 17.84
CA GLN A 310 -1.11 13.36 18.03
C GLN A 310 -1.08 12.63 16.69
N LEU A 311 -2.10 12.82 15.84
CA LEU A 311 -2.12 12.22 14.51
C LEU A 311 -0.91 12.63 13.67
N LYS A 312 -0.53 13.91 13.66
CA LYS A 312 0.65 14.38 12.95
C LYS A 312 1.94 13.76 13.48
N ASP A 313 2.12 13.74 14.79
CA ASP A 313 3.32 13.17 15.41
C ASP A 313 3.45 11.68 15.11
N PHE A 314 2.34 10.94 15.18
CA PHE A 314 2.28 9.53 14.78
C PHE A 314 2.68 9.37 13.32
N LEU A 315 2.02 10.06 12.39
CA LEU A 315 2.26 9.94 10.94
C LEU A 315 3.66 10.38 10.53
N ALA A 316 4.22 11.39 11.21
CA ALA A 316 5.58 11.84 10.98
C ALA A 316 6.60 10.76 11.35
N VAL A 317 6.48 10.20 12.56
CA VAL A 317 7.37 9.12 13.02
C VAL A 317 7.20 7.86 12.18
N SER A 318 5.97 7.38 12.01
CA SER A 318 5.69 6.16 11.26
C SER A 318 6.04 6.32 9.77
N GLY A 319 5.79 7.50 9.19
CA GLY A 319 6.18 7.84 7.82
C GLY A 319 7.70 7.85 7.63
N ALA A 320 8.47 8.40 8.57
CA ALA A 320 9.93 8.37 8.52
C ALA A 320 10.49 6.94 8.53
N ILE A 321 9.92 6.06 9.36
CA ILE A 321 10.28 4.63 9.35
C ILE A 321 9.95 4.00 8.00
N GLY A 322 8.79 4.30 7.41
CA GLY A 322 8.41 3.84 6.08
C GLY A 322 9.39 4.31 4.97
N ILE A 323 9.85 5.56 5.07
CA ILE A 323 10.87 6.13 4.17
C ILE A 323 12.18 5.35 4.29
N LEU A 324 12.66 5.06 5.52
CA LEU A 324 13.88 4.29 5.72
C LEU A 324 13.83 2.90 5.05
N TYR A 325 12.71 2.19 5.13
CA TYR A 325 12.54 0.91 4.42
C TYR A 325 12.47 1.08 2.91
N LYS A 326 11.78 2.12 2.40
CA LYS A 326 11.69 2.38 0.96
C LYS A 326 13.05 2.76 0.36
N THR A 327 13.82 3.58 1.06
CA THR A 327 15.11 4.11 0.59
C THR A 327 16.21 3.04 0.62
N ASN A 328 16.28 2.24 1.68
CA ASN A 328 17.40 1.31 1.88
C ASN A 328 17.09 -0.14 1.48
N ALA A 329 15.82 -0.45 1.21
CA ALA A 329 15.38 -1.79 0.82
C ALA A 329 14.30 -1.70 -0.26
N SER A 330 13.18 -2.41 -0.07
CA SER A 330 12.00 -2.28 -0.91
C SER A 330 10.74 -2.47 -0.07
N ILE A 331 9.64 -1.91 -0.56
CA ILE A 331 8.28 -2.14 -0.03
C ILE A 331 7.41 -2.93 -1.03
N SER A 332 8.03 -3.49 -2.06
CA SER A 332 7.37 -4.28 -3.10
C SER A 332 7.27 -5.74 -2.66
N GLY A 333 6.05 -6.29 -2.63
CA GLY A 333 5.81 -7.71 -2.37
C GLY A 333 6.51 -8.62 -3.39
N ALA A 334 6.66 -8.15 -4.63
CA ALA A 334 7.39 -8.83 -5.70
C ALA A 334 8.92 -8.87 -5.50
N GLU A 335 9.50 -7.98 -4.68
CA GLU A 335 10.95 -7.93 -4.48
C GLU A 335 11.39 -8.55 -3.16
N VAL A 336 10.69 -8.23 -2.08
CA VAL A 336 11.11 -8.61 -0.71
C VAL A 336 10.06 -9.41 0.05
N GLY A 337 8.92 -9.75 -0.57
CA GLY A 337 7.83 -10.45 0.09
C GLY A 337 7.02 -9.56 1.05
N CYS A 338 6.14 -10.18 1.84
CA CYS A 338 5.16 -9.47 2.68
C CYS A 338 5.81 -8.81 3.91
N GLN A 339 7.05 -9.18 4.23
CA GLN A 339 7.87 -8.41 5.18
C GLN A 339 8.06 -6.95 4.75
N GLY A 340 8.17 -6.68 3.44
CA GLY A 340 8.26 -5.32 2.89
C GLY A 340 6.95 -4.54 2.91
N GLU A 341 5.83 -5.21 3.20
CA GLU A 341 4.50 -4.62 3.21
C GLU A 341 3.93 -4.60 4.63
N VAL A 342 3.35 -5.72 5.07
CA VAL A 342 2.76 -5.85 6.42
C VAL A 342 3.83 -5.74 7.50
N GLY A 343 5.03 -6.29 7.26
CA GLY A 343 6.15 -6.15 8.20
C GLY A 343 6.56 -4.70 8.39
N VAL A 344 6.72 -3.96 7.28
CA VAL A 344 7.02 -2.52 7.29
C VAL A 344 5.90 -1.75 7.97
N SER A 345 4.63 -2.02 7.65
CA SER A 345 3.52 -1.35 8.31
C SER A 345 3.46 -1.61 9.81
N SER A 346 3.77 -2.83 10.26
CA SER A 346 3.85 -3.19 11.68
C SER A 346 4.97 -2.41 12.37
N SER A 347 6.13 -2.30 11.73
CA SER A 347 7.26 -1.50 12.20
C SER A 347 6.94 -0.01 12.31
N MET A 348 6.35 0.56 11.25
CA MET A 348 5.85 1.93 11.22
C MET A 348 4.85 2.20 12.35
N ALA A 349 3.88 1.32 12.54
CA ALA A 349 2.84 1.47 13.56
C ALA A 349 3.41 1.36 14.99
N ALA A 350 4.38 0.47 15.22
CA ALA A 350 5.06 0.32 16.50
C ALA A 350 5.83 1.59 16.87
N ALA A 351 6.53 2.19 15.91
CA ALA A 351 7.26 3.44 16.09
C ALA A 351 6.32 4.61 16.43
N GLY A 352 5.29 4.81 15.61
CA GLY A 352 4.30 5.88 15.81
C GLY A 352 3.58 5.74 17.15
N LEU A 353 3.14 4.53 17.52
CA LEU A 353 2.48 4.29 18.80
C LEU A 353 3.42 4.55 19.99
N THR A 354 4.70 4.22 19.85
CA THR A 354 5.70 4.47 20.89
C THR A 354 5.94 5.96 21.10
N ALA A 355 5.97 6.75 20.03
CA ALA A 355 6.03 8.21 20.10
C ALA A 355 4.79 8.78 20.83
N LEU A 356 3.58 8.35 20.44
CA LEU A 356 2.33 8.77 21.08
C LEU A 356 2.23 8.44 22.58
N ARG A 357 2.96 7.41 23.02
CA ARG A 357 3.00 6.96 24.42
C ARG A 357 4.18 7.56 25.19
N GLY A 358 4.92 8.49 24.60
CA GLY A 358 6.00 9.23 25.24
C GLY A 358 7.32 8.47 25.35
N GLY A 359 7.57 7.51 24.45
CA GLY A 359 8.88 6.85 24.37
C GLY A 359 9.99 7.79 23.91
N SER A 360 11.23 7.51 24.30
CA SER A 360 12.39 8.23 23.78
C SER A 360 12.62 7.96 22.29
N ASN A 361 13.42 8.78 21.61
CA ASN A 361 13.79 8.59 20.22
C ASN A 361 14.39 7.18 19.98
N GLU A 362 15.22 6.70 20.90
CA GLU A 362 15.79 5.34 20.85
C GLU A 362 14.71 4.27 21.01
N GLN A 363 13.76 4.45 21.94
CA GLN A 363 12.66 3.50 22.14
C GLN A 363 11.75 3.41 20.91
N ILE A 364 11.57 4.51 20.17
CA ILE A 364 10.83 4.52 18.90
C ILE A 364 11.51 3.60 17.89
N CYS A 365 12.84 3.74 17.69
CA CYS A 365 13.60 2.86 16.79
C CYS A 365 13.63 1.40 17.28
N ILE A 366 13.67 1.16 18.59
CA ILE A 366 13.58 -0.19 19.18
C ILE A 366 12.21 -0.83 18.90
N ALA A 367 11.13 -0.08 19.00
CA ALA A 367 9.79 -0.60 18.71
C ALA A 367 9.65 -0.99 17.23
N ALA A 368 10.17 -0.16 16.32
CA ALA A 368 10.25 -0.46 14.89
C ALA A 368 11.06 -1.74 14.61
N GLU A 369 12.23 -1.84 15.23
CA GLU A 369 13.14 -2.98 15.16
C GLU A 369 12.42 -4.27 15.55
N ILE A 370 11.85 -4.34 16.77
CA ILE A 370 11.18 -5.55 17.28
C ILE A 370 10.04 -6.00 16.35
N ALA A 371 9.24 -5.04 15.87
CA ALA A 371 8.11 -5.35 15.00
C ALA A 371 8.55 -5.91 13.63
N MET A 372 9.68 -5.43 13.09
CA MET A 372 10.25 -5.96 11.85
C MET A 372 10.98 -7.29 12.06
N GLU A 373 11.72 -7.47 13.16
CA GLU A 373 12.34 -8.76 13.49
C GLU A 373 11.33 -9.91 13.47
N HIS A 374 10.14 -9.68 14.02
CA HIS A 374 9.01 -10.62 14.01
C HIS A 374 8.29 -10.77 12.66
N SER A 375 8.80 -10.13 11.61
CA SER A 375 8.27 -10.16 10.25
C SER A 375 9.30 -10.62 9.22
N LEU A 376 10.58 -10.73 9.57
CA LEU A 376 11.64 -11.20 8.67
C LEU A 376 11.35 -12.61 8.12
N GLY A 377 11.60 -12.80 6.83
CA GLY A 377 11.33 -14.02 6.07
C GLY A 377 9.88 -14.19 5.59
N MET A 378 8.99 -13.23 5.87
CA MET A 378 7.58 -13.36 5.49
C MET A 378 7.38 -13.23 3.96
N THR A 379 6.98 -14.32 3.32
CA THR A 379 6.74 -14.44 1.87
C THR A 379 5.43 -13.74 1.43
N CYS A 380 5.31 -13.34 0.16
CA CYS A 380 4.08 -12.75 -0.38
C CYS A 380 3.48 -13.68 -1.45
N ASP A 381 2.71 -14.68 -1.03
CA ASP A 381 2.17 -15.67 -1.95
C ASP A 381 0.70 -15.97 -1.57
N PRO A 382 -0.22 -15.05 -1.89
CA PRO A 382 -1.61 -15.19 -1.50
C PRO A 382 -2.38 -16.16 -2.40
N ILE A 383 -3.44 -16.75 -1.84
CA ILE A 383 -4.29 -17.71 -2.55
C ILE A 383 -4.93 -17.04 -3.77
N GLY A 384 -4.78 -17.65 -4.95
CA GLY A 384 -5.32 -17.14 -6.20
C GLY A 384 -4.75 -15.78 -6.65
N GLY A 385 -3.66 -15.30 -6.03
CA GLY A 385 -3.15 -13.96 -6.31
C GLY A 385 -4.08 -12.84 -5.83
N LEU A 386 -4.89 -13.10 -4.81
CA LEU A 386 -5.89 -12.17 -4.29
C LEU A 386 -5.42 -11.57 -2.97
N VAL A 387 -5.67 -10.28 -2.74
CA VAL A 387 -5.33 -9.61 -1.47
C VAL A 387 -6.36 -9.94 -0.38
N GLN A 388 -6.52 -11.23 -0.09
CA GLN A 388 -7.49 -11.79 0.86
C GLN A 388 -6.81 -12.71 1.86
N VAL A 389 -6.43 -13.91 1.43
CA VAL A 389 -5.80 -14.91 2.29
C VAL A 389 -4.33 -15.08 1.86
N PRO A 390 -3.35 -14.91 2.77
CA PRO A 390 -3.44 -14.62 4.21
C PRO A 390 -3.38 -13.12 4.56
N CYS A 391 -3.64 -12.22 3.60
CA CYS A 391 -3.43 -10.78 3.73
C CYS A 391 -4.26 -10.15 4.86
N ILE A 392 -5.53 -10.53 5.00
CA ILE A 392 -6.46 -9.99 6.00
C ILE A 392 -5.99 -10.36 7.41
N GLU A 393 -5.64 -11.64 7.63
CA GLU A 393 -5.12 -12.11 8.93
C GLU A 393 -3.76 -11.50 9.25
N ARG A 394 -2.92 -11.31 8.23
CA ARG A 394 -1.60 -10.67 8.41
C ARG A 394 -1.73 -9.23 8.89
N ASN A 395 -2.73 -8.46 8.44
CA ASN A 395 -2.97 -7.11 8.97
C ASN A 395 -3.35 -7.13 10.44
N ALA A 396 -4.28 -8.01 10.84
CA ALA A 396 -4.66 -8.17 12.25
C ALA A 396 -3.46 -8.57 13.13
N MET A 397 -2.70 -9.58 12.70
CA MET A 397 -1.48 -10.01 13.39
C MET A 397 -0.39 -8.92 13.40
N GLY A 398 -0.29 -8.12 12.34
CA GLY A 398 0.63 -6.98 12.24
C GLY A 398 0.30 -5.88 13.26
N ALA A 399 -0.99 -5.52 13.39
CA ALA A 399 -1.43 -4.55 14.41
C ALA A 399 -1.12 -5.03 15.83
N MET A 400 -1.37 -6.31 16.10
CA MET A 400 -1.04 -6.96 17.38
C MET A 400 0.46 -6.95 17.69
N LYS A 401 1.30 -7.29 16.70
CA LYS A 401 2.76 -7.22 16.82
C LYS A 401 3.22 -5.79 17.10
N ALA A 402 2.68 -4.81 16.39
CA ALA A 402 3.05 -3.40 16.55
C ALA A 402 2.76 -2.88 17.97
N ILE A 403 1.56 -3.17 18.49
CA ILE A 403 1.16 -2.79 19.85
C ILE A 403 2.07 -3.46 20.88
N ASN A 404 2.35 -4.75 20.73
CA ASN A 404 3.21 -5.46 21.66
C ASN A 404 4.68 -4.99 21.59
N ALA A 405 5.21 -4.73 20.40
CA ALA A 405 6.54 -4.18 20.19
C ALA A 405 6.70 -2.81 20.87
N SER A 406 5.72 -1.93 20.73
CA SER A 406 5.68 -0.65 21.45
C SER A 406 5.71 -0.84 22.98
N ARG A 407 4.92 -1.80 23.49
CA ARG A 407 4.92 -2.12 24.93
C ARG A 407 6.26 -2.68 25.41
N MET A 408 6.92 -3.51 24.61
CA MET A 408 8.24 -4.05 24.92
C MET A 408 9.30 -2.95 24.95
N ALA A 409 9.31 -2.08 23.93
CA ALA A 409 10.26 -0.96 23.85
C ALA A 409 10.13 0.02 25.01
N LEU A 410 8.91 0.42 25.38
CA LEU A 410 8.65 1.35 26.49
C LEU A 410 9.05 0.77 27.85
N LYS A 411 9.01 -0.55 28.02
CA LYS A 411 9.41 -1.24 29.24
C LYS A 411 10.88 -1.68 29.24
N ARG A 412 11.59 -1.47 28.13
CA ARG A 412 12.98 -1.90 28.00
C ARG A 412 13.90 -0.97 28.78
N THR A 413 14.73 -1.56 29.62
CA THR A 413 15.79 -0.87 30.40
C THR A 413 17.20 -1.16 29.87
N SER A 414 17.32 -2.09 28.92
CA SER A 414 18.59 -2.49 28.30
C SER A 414 18.82 -1.77 26.98
N LYS A 415 20.09 -1.61 26.60
CA LYS A 415 20.46 -1.13 25.26
C LYS A 415 20.07 -2.14 24.20
N CYS A 416 19.82 -1.65 22.99
CA CYS A 416 19.64 -2.54 21.85
C CYS A 416 20.96 -3.17 21.41
N LEU A 417 20.92 -4.45 21.04
CA LEU A 417 22.06 -5.18 20.47
C LEU A 417 22.10 -5.06 18.94
N ILE A 418 20.92 -4.90 18.32
CA ILE A 418 20.72 -4.86 16.88
C ILE A 418 20.05 -3.52 16.55
N SER A 419 20.67 -2.70 15.70
CA SER A 419 20.06 -1.43 15.27
C SER A 419 18.98 -1.68 14.22
N LEU A 420 18.05 -0.74 14.09
CA LEU A 420 17.02 -0.78 13.07
C LEU A 420 17.62 -0.88 11.66
N ASP A 421 18.73 -0.19 11.39
CA ASP A 421 19.44 -0.23 10.11
C ASP A 421 19.91 -1.65 9.74
N LYS A 422 20.41 -2.42 10.72
CA LYS A 422 20.79 -3.82 10.49
C LYS A 422 19.58 -4.70 10.18
N VAL A 423 18.43 -4.42 10.79
CA VAL A 423 17.18 -5.15 10.51
C VAL A 423 16.65 -4.81 9.13
N ILE A 424 16.74 -3.54 8.69
CA ILE A 424 16.40 -3.11 7.33
C ILE A 424 17.28 -3.84 6.30
N GLU A 425 18.59 -3.86 6.52
CA GLU A 425 19.54 -4.57 5.65
C GLU A 425 19.22 -6.08 5.60
N THR A 426 18.96 -6.69 6.76
CA THR A 426 18.59 -8.11 6.84
C THR A 426 17.29 -8.39 6.08
N MET A 427 16.28 -7.52 6.19
CA MET A 427 15.04 -7.61 5.40
C MET A 427 15.35 -7.58 3.90
N TYR A 428 16.22 -6.68 3.45
CA TYR A 428 16.55 -6.59 2.02
C TYR A 428 17.28 -7.84 1.51
N GLN A 429 18.27 -8.33 2.26
CA GLN A 429 19.03 -9.53 1.89
C GLN A 429 18.14 -10.79 1.90
N THR A 430 17.32 -10.97 2.93
CA THR A 430 16.34 -12.09 2.96
C THR A 430 15.34 -12.01 1.81
N GLY A 431 14.94 -10.80 1.40
CA GLY A 431 14.11 -10.59 0.21
C GLY A 431 14.82 -11.02 -1.08
N LYS A 432 16.09 -10.65 -1.26
CA LYS A 432 16.92 -11.09 -2.39
C LYS A 432 17.07 -12.61 -2.45
N ASP A 433 17.29 -13.24 -1.31
CA ASP A 433 17.44 -14.69 -1.18
C ASP A 433 16.10 -15.44 -1.36
N MET A 434 14.96 -14.75 -1.19
CA MET A 434 13.64 -15.34 -1.33
C MET A 434 13.44 -15.84 -2.76
N ASN A 435 13.12 -17.13 -2.92
CA ASN A 435 12.82 -17.69 -4.23
C ASN A 435 11.62 -16.96 -4.86
N LYS A 436 11.74 -16.59 -6.14
CA LYS A 436 10.72 -15.83 -6.90
C LYS A 436 9.31 -16.41 -6.80
N LYS A 437 9.18 -17.74 -6.74
CA LYS A 437 7.87 -18.42 -6.62
C LYS A 437 7.15 -18.18 -5.28
N TYR A 438 7.84 -17.67 -4.26
CA TYR A 438 7.26 -17.32 -2.96
C TYR A 438 7.12 -15.78 -2.77
N ARG A 439 7.40 -15.02 -3.82
CA ARG A 439 7.06 -13.59 -3.92
C ARG A 439 5.71 -13.45 -4.61
N GLU A 440 5.32 -12.23 -4.98
CA GLU A 440 4.01 -11.86 -5.54
C GLU A 440 3.74 -12.44 -6.96
N THR A 441 4.04 -13.71 -7.21
CA THR A 441 3.88 -14.40 -8.50
C THR A 441 2.76 -15.45 -8.46
N SER A 442 2.30 -15.84 -7.27
CA SER A 442 1.29 -16.89 -7.06
C SER A 442 1.65 -18.25 -7.64
N LEU A 443 2.95 -18.54 -7.74
CA LEU A 443 3.49 -19.79 -8.28
C LEU A 443 3.92 -20.79 -7.20
N GLY A 444 3.67 -20.49 -5.92
CA GLY A 444 4.20 -21.28 -4.80
C GLY A 444 3.23 -21.39 -3.61
N GLY A 445 3.84 -21.65 -2.45
CA GLY A 445 3.24 -21.58 -1.10
C GLY A 445 1.75 -21.86 -0.98
N LEU A 446 0.99 -20.85 -0.52
CA LEU A 446 -0.47 -20.95 -0.37
C LEU A 446 -1.18 -20.80 -1.71
N ALA A 447 -0.56 -20.12 -2.69
CA ALA A 447 -1.18 -19.87 -3.98
C ALA A 447 -1.47 -21.15 -4.78
N VAL A 448 -0.68 -22.21 -4.59
CA VAL A 448 -0.87 -23.51 -5.27
C VAL A 448 -1.90 -24.43 -4.60
N ILE A 449 -2.50 -24.01 -3.48
CA ILE A 449 -3.52 -24.82 -2.81
C ILE A 449 -4.78 -24.79 -3.68
N HIS A 450 -5.12 -25.95 -4.25
CA HIS A 450 -6.43 -26.17 -4.85
C HIS A 450 -7.48 -26.16 -3.73
N MET A 451 -8.45 -25.26 -3.81
CA MET A 451 -9.55 -25.19 -2.85
C MET A 451 -10.30 -26.51 -2.86
N ALA A 452 -10.13 -27.30 -1.80
CA ALA A 452 -11.11 -28.31 -1.44
C ALA A 452 -12.37 -27.56 -0.95
N PRO A 453 -13.59 -28.08 -1.20
CA PRO A 453 -14.79 -27.51 -0.62
C PRO A 453 -14.62 -27.39 0.90
N PRO A 454 -15.09 -26.30 1.54
CA PRO A 454 -14.93 -26.11 2.97
C PRO A 454 -15.43 -27.35 3.70
N CYS A 455 -14.62 -27.89 4.60
CA CYS A 455 -15.07 -28.97 5.47
C CYS A 455 -16.24 -28.46 6.30
N GLU A 456 -17.42 -29.06 6.11
CA GLU A 456 -18.65 -28.83 6.89
C GLU A 456 -18.43 -29.01 8.40
#